data_AF-A0A482DDP0-F1
#
_entry.id   AF-A0A482DDP0-F1
#
_cell.length_a   1.000
_cell.length_b   1.000
_cell.length_c   1.000
_cell.angle_alpha   90.00
_cell.angle_beta   90.00
_cell.angle_gamma   90.00
#
_symmetry.space_group_name_H-M   'P 1'
#
loop_
_entity.id
_entity.type
_entity.pdbx_description
1 polymer ?
#
loop_
_entity_poly.entity_id
_entity_poly.type
_entity_poly.pdbx_seq_one_letter_code
_entity_poly.pdbx_strand_id
1 'polypeptide(L)'
;MKLVKTTLRIDTDLKKSAELEALEQDTTLQAVVNRALEEHIQKNSKNTKNQASIGAVDREIHDLTQKIIKQYRPALEELANK
;
A
#
# COMPACT_ATOMS: atom_id res chain seq x y z
N MET A 1 -6.40 17.47 19.20
CA MET A 1 -5.37 16.41 19.06
C MET A 1 -4.39 16.50 20.21
N LYS A 2 -3.87 15.37 20.70
CA LYS A 2 -2.82 15.34 21.72
C LYS A 2 -1.46 15.31 21.03
N LEU A 3 -0.71 16.42 21.09
CA LEU A 3 0.61 16.54 20.45
C LEU A 3 1.71 16.03 21.38
N VAL A 4 2.74 15.38 20.80
CA VAL A 4 3.89 14.87 21.55
C VAL A 4 5.16 15.55 21.02
N LYS A 5 5.97 16.13 21.92
CA LYS A 5 7.24 16.76 21.56
C LYS A 5 8.22 15.70 21.08
N THR A 6 8.64 15.83 19.82
CA THR A 6 9.61 14.94 19.19
C THR A 6 10.75 15.76 18.62
N THR A 7 12.00 15.33 18.84
CA THR A 7 13.18 15.98 18.26
C THR A 7 13.64 15.15 17.07
N LEU A 8 13.69 15.76 15.89
CA LEU A 8 14.12 15.12 14.64
C LEU A 8 15.26 15.94 14.03
N ARG A 9 16.28 15.25 13.52
CA ARG A 9 17.31 15.85 12.67
C ARG A 9 16.89 15.64 11.22
N ILE A 10 16.74 16.73 10.47
CA ILE A 10 16.44 16.72 9.05
C ILE A 10 17.46 17.56 8.30
N ASP A 11 17.56 17.34 7.00
CA ASP A 11 18.42 18.14 6.14
C ASP A 11 18.04 19.63 6.20
N THR A 12 19.04 20.49 6.09
CA THR A 12 18.85 21.95 6.22
C THR A 12 18.01 22.50 5.08
N ASP A 13 18.22 22.02 3.86
CA ASP A 13 17.48 22.52 2.71
C ASP A 13 16.06 21.99 2.71
N LEU A 14 15.86 20.73 3.15
CA LEU A 14 14.52 20.18 3.37
C LEU A 14 13.74 20.99 4.41
N LYS A 15 14.38 21.40 5.51
CA LYS A 15 13.75 22.26 6.51
C LYS A 15 13.31 23.59 5.91
N LYS A 16 14.19 24.26 5.16
CA LYS A 16 13.88 25.55 4.52
C LYS A 16 12.72 25.44 3.54
N SER A 17 12.71 24.40 2.71
CA SER A 17 11.62 24.15 1.76
C SER A 17 10.30 23.94 2.48
N ALA A 18 10.28 23.15 3.57
CA ALA A 18 9.07 22.93 4.35
C ALA A 18 8.57 24.19 5.08
N GLU A 19 9.49 25.06 5.51
CA GLU A 19 9.13 26.37 6.10
C GLU A 19 8.56 27.33 5.06
N LEU A 20 9.09 27.33 3.84
CA LEU A 20 8.58 28.12 2.73
C LEU A 20 7.19 27.65 2.33
N GLU A 21 6.98 26.33 2.21
CA GLU A 21 5.65 25.75 1.96
C GLU A 21 4.65 26.10 3.07
N ALA A 22 5.10 26.08 4.33
CA ALA A 22 4.26 26.48 5.45
C ALA A 22 3.83 27.95 5.35
N LEU A 23 4.72 28.82 4.91
CA LEU A 23 4.42 30.25 4.70
C LEU A 23 3.42 30.45 3.55
N GLU A 24 3.61 29.76 2.42
CA GLU A 24 2.70 29.83 1.26
C GLU A 24 1.28 29.34 1.58
N GLN A 25 1.16 28.35 2.46
CA GLN A 25 -0.11 27.73 2.86
C GLN A 25 -0.74 28.37 4.12
N ASP A 26 -0.16 29.48 4.61
CA ASP A 26 -0.56 30.15 5.86
C ASP A 26 -0.72 29.16 7.04
N THR A 27 0.28 28.30 7.19
CA THR A 27 0.31 27.22 8.18
C THR A 27 1.66 27.15 8.89
N THR A 28 1.87 26.09 9.66
CA THR A 28 3.10 25.90 10.44
C THR A 28 3.94 24.75 9.90
N LEU A 29 5.26 24.80 10.13
CA LEU A 29 6.16 23.68 9.84
C LEU A 29 5.66 22.36 10.48
N GLN A 30 5.10 22.45 11.68
CA GLN A 30 4.50 21.29 12.36
C GLN A 30 3.35 20.69 11.54
N ALA A 31 2.47 21.51 10.99
CA ALA A 31 1.34 21.05 10.19
C ALA A 31 1.81 20.38 8.88
N VAL A 32 2.80 20.98 8.20
CA VAL A 32 3.40 20.41 6.99
C VAL A 32 4.04 19.05 7.29
N VAL A 33 4.84 18.96 8.34
CA VAL A 33 5.50 17.70 8.74
C VAL A 33 4.49 16.63 9.13
N ASN A 34 3.46 16.98 9.92
CA ASN A 34 2.42 16.04 10.32
C ASN A 34 1.64 15.52 9.10
N ARG A 35 1.25 16.42 8.19
CA ARG A 35 0.55 16.06 6.94
C ARG A 35 1.40 15.13 6.08
N ALA A 36 2.65 15.47 5.84
CA ALA A 36 3.56 14.64 5.06
C ALA A 36 3.75 13.25 5.67
N LEU A 37 3.84 13.17 7.00
CA LEU A 37 3.94 11.89 7.72
C LEU A 37 2.67 11.06 7.60
N GLU A 38 1.49 11.67 7.75
CA GLU A 38 0.20 11.00 7.58
C GLU A 38 0.02 10.48 6.15
N GLU A 39 0.31 11.30 5.15
CA GLU A 39 0.24 10.92 3.73
C GLU A 39 1.18 9.74 3.43
N HIS A 40 2.41 9.78 3.95
CA HIS A 40 3.38 8.69 3.79
C HIS A 40 2.90 7.37 4.41
N ILE A 41 2.40 7.43 5.65
CA ILE A 41 1.87 6.25 6.37
C ILE A 41 0.65 5.69 5.63
N GLN A 42 -0.25 6.55 5.15
CA GLN A 42 -1.43 6.12 4.40
C GLN A 42 -1.06 5.47 3.06
N LYS A 43 -0.09 6.05 2.33
CA LYS A 43 0.41 5.49 1.07
C LYS A 43 1.05 4.11 1.28
N ASN A 44 1.86 3.96 2.31
CA ASN A 44 2.47 2.67 2.64
C ASN A 44 1.45 1.62 3.11
N SER A 45 0.43 2.06 3.85
CA SER A 45 -0.67 1.20 4.31
C SER A 45 -1.55 0.71 3.15
N LYS A 46 -1.74 1.53 2.11
CA LYS A 46 -2.41 1.13 0.86
C LYS A 46 -1.57 0.13 0.07
N ASN A 47 -0.26 0.32 0.01
CA ASN A 47 0.63 -0.60 -0.71
C ASN A 47 0.72 -1.98 -0.04
N THR A 48 0.71 -2.04 1.29
CA THR A 48 0.68 -3.31 2.03
C THR A 48 -0.69 -3.99 1.97
N LYS A 49 -1.80 -3.24 2.03
CA LYS A 49 -3.14 -3.81 1.78
C LYS A 49 -3.29 -4.37 0.36
N ASN A 50 -2.76 -3.67 -0.65
CA ASN A 50 -2.80 -4.15 -2.03
C ASN A 50 -1.93 -5.40 -2.22
N GLN A 51 -0.76 -5.49 -1.60
CA GLN A 51 0.05 -6.71 -1.67
C GLN A 51 -0.62 -7.88 -0.95
N ALA A 52 -1.26 -7.64 0.20
CA ALA A 52 -2.00 -8.66 0.93
C ALA A 52 -3.26 -9.13 0.18
N SER A 53 -3.98 -8.22 -0.49
CA SER A 53 -5.18 -8.56 -1.28
C SER A 53 -4.81 -9.27 -2.58
N ILE A 54 -3.76 -8.85 -3.29
CA ILE A 54 -3.27 -9.54 -4.49
C ILE A 54 -2.85 -10.98 -4.14
N GLY A 55 -2.11 -11.17 -3.04
CA GLY A 55 -1.72 -12.52 -2.59
C GLY A 55 -2.87 -13.39 -2.06
N ALA A 56 -4.04 -12.82 -1.76
CA ALA A 56 -5.26 -13.56 -1.42
C ALA A 56 -6.05 -13.93 -2.68
N VAL A 57 -6.15 -13.01 -3.64
CA VAL A 57 -6.74 -13.24 -4.96
C VAL A 57 -5.99 -14.34 -5.72
N ASP A 58 -4.65 -14.33 -5.70
CA ASP A 58 -3.83 -15.36 -6.34
C ASP A 58 -4.08 -16.76 -5.76
N ARG A 59 -4.35 -16.86 -4.46
CA ARG A 59 -4.71 -18.14 -3.81
C ARG A 59 -6.10 -18.62 -4.21
N GLU A 60 -7.07 -17.72 -4.25
CA GLU A 60 -8.43 -18.06 -4.68
C GLU A 60 -8.47 -18.47 -6.15
N ILE A 61 -7.74 -17.78 -7.02
CA ILE A 61 -7.55 -18.16 -8.43
C ILE A 61 -6.87 -19.53 -8.54
N HIS A 62 -5.83 -19.80 -7.74
CA HIS A 62 -5.17 -21.09 -7.72
C HIS A 62 -6.14 -22.23 -7.33
N ASP A 63 -6.91 -22.04 -6.26
CA ASP A 63 -7.88 -23.03 -5.79
C ASP A 63 -8.99 -23.30 -6.80
N LEU A 64 -9.52 -22.25 -7.45
CA LEU A 64 -10.50 -22.38 -8.52
C LEU A 64 -9.91 -23.13 -9.72
N THR A 65 -8.67 -22.82 -10.10
CA THR A 65 -7.98 -23.50 -11.20
C THR A 65 -7.80 -24.99 -10.90
N GLN A 66 -7.40 -25.35 -9.68
CA GLN A 66 -7.27 -26.76 -9.27
C GLN A 66 -8.61 -27.50 -9.26
N LYS A 67 -9.69 -26.85 -8.79
CA LYS A 67 -11.04 -27.42 -8.83
C LYS A 67 -11.48 -27.71 -10.27
N ILE A 68 -11.29 -26.76 -11.17
CA ILE A 68 -11.62 -26.91 -12.60
C ILE A 68 -10.81 -28.06 -13.21
N ILE A 69 -9.49 -28.10 -12.99
CA ILE A 69 -8.64 -29.19 -13.51
C ILE A 69 -9.14 -30.54 -12.99
N LYS A 70 -9.42 -30.65 -11.68
CA LYS A 70 -9.92 -31.89 -11.09
C LYS A 70 -11.27 -32.33 -11.67
N GLN A 71 -12.15 -31.38 -11.97
CA GLN A 71 -13.47 -31.66 -12.51
C GLN A 71 -13.42 -32.11 -13.98
N TYR A 72 -12.59 -31.47 -14.80
CA TYR A 72 -12.62 -31.66 -16.26
C TYR A 72 -11.49 -32.54 -16.82
N ARG A 73 -10.38 -32.76 -16.08
CA ARG A 73 -9.30 -33.67 -16.49
C ARG A 73 -9.80 -35.07 -16.90
N PRO A 74 -10.61 -35.79 -16.11
CA PRO A 74 -11.02 -37.15 -16.49
C PRO A 74 -11.87 -37.17 -17.76
N ALA A 75 -12.74 -36.18 -17.96
CA ALA A 75 -13.56 -36.08 -19.17
C ALA A 75 -12.72 -35.80 -20.43
N LEU A 76 -11.64 -35.02 -20.29
CA LEU A 76 -10.70 -34.75 -21.39
C LEU A 76 -9.85 -35.99 -21.71
N GLU A 77 -9.45 -36.76 -20.70
CA GLU A 77 -8.69 -38.01 -20.89
C GLU A 77 -9.55 -39.11 -21.54
N GLU A 78 -10.84 -39.20 -21.22
CA GLU A 78 -11.78 -40.10 -21.90
C GLU A 78 -12.03 -39.72 -23.37
N LEU A 79 -12.06 -38.42 -23.69
CA LEU A 79 -12.20 -37.93 -25.07
C LEU A 79 -10.92 -38.11 -25.89
N ALA A 80 -9.75 -38.03 -25.26
CA ALA A 80 -8.46 -38.18 -25.94
C ALA A 80 -8.08 -39.65 -26.22
N ASN A 81 -8.65 -40.60 -25.47
CA ASN A 81 -8.41 -42.04 -25.62
C ASN A 81 -9.48 -42.75 -26.50
N LYS A 82 -10.31 -41.99 -27.22
CA LYS A 82 -11.22 -42.47 -28.28
C LYS A 82 -10.63 -42.23 -29.65
#